data_AF-A0A933NJM1-F1
#
_entry.id   AF-A0A933NJM1-F1
#
_cell.length_a   1.000
_cell.length_b   1.000
_cell.length_c   1.000
_cell.angle_alpha   90.00
_cell.angle_beta   90.00
_cell.angle_gamma   90.00
#
_symmetry.space_group_name_H-M   'P 1'
#
loop_
_entity.id
_entity.type
_entity.pdbx_description
1 polymer ?
#
loop_
_entity_poly.entity_id
_entity_poly.type
_entity_poly.pdbx_seq_one_letter_code
_entity_poly.pdbx_strand_id
1 'polypeptide(L)'
;MGASSRWDRGPPTARASRTPASRRGSGRRRCARSSFARRASVTPTCAANLVELIAEGVEGRGSKESVWEALAGLSPVLRKISPDDLARQLLQMSVAPLEKTVAALLEEHDLDRALVTLIGAGGGAAVLVPFLASRLGVRSLVLGDAAFVGAMGCDSVRLHEATERCIIAPTQLELLATRREVIDRLTARGATRDSVTVELVVDPCRNSVRATGSGATAAAVPHEEPLPAAEMVARASLGLDEGSVAQEVGATDRLVVFTVREPRRSRWPRPPGQETLTRVVDRAGTIRLSRRGARVLASTVGAVERSIDPFLDGWPSHGDLGRELPAVVLVLGNRIVDLSGVANAGHLAALVVAQIEGLPANEPLFLIATPRT
;
A
#
# COMPACT_ATOMS: atom_id res chain seq x y z
N MET A 1 -56.94 39.65 7.47
CA MET A 1 -57.90 38.85 6.67
C MET A 1 -57.12 37.62 6.21
N GLY A 2 -57.06 36.51 6.97
CA GLY A 2 -58.16 35.57 7.23
C GLY A 2 -58.18 34.54 6.09
N ALA A 3 -57.54 33.37 6.21
CA ALA A 3 -58.16 32.09 6.56
C ALA A 3 -57.03 31.04 6.80
N SER A 4 -56.92 30.35 7.94
CA SER A 4 -57.58 29.08 8.32
C SER A 4 -57.39 27.98 7.25
N SER A 5 -57.06 26.71 7.48
CA SER A 5 -57.05 25.77 8.62
C SER A 5 -56.25 24.53 8.09
N ARG A 6 -55.41 23.82 8.85
CA ARG A 6 -55.77 22.64 9.65
C ARG A 6 -54.47 22.08 10.24
N TRP A 7 -54.22 22.35 11.51
CA TRP A 7 -53.36 21.51 12.35
C TRP A 7 -54.29 20.87 13.36
N ASP A 8 -54.73 19.63 13.08
CA ASP A 8 -55.27 18.77 14.13
C ASP A 8 -55.35 17.33 13.63
N ARG A 9 -54.28 16.54 13.87
CA ARG A 9 -54.35 15.09 14.12
C ARG A 9 -53.21 14.72 15.05
N GLY A 10 -53.57 14.36 16.27
CA GLY A 10 -52.67 13.88 17.32
C GLY A 10 -51.93 12.57 16.97
N PRO A 11 -51.08 12.10 17.88
CA PRO A 11 -50.12 11.04 17.61
C PRO A 11 -50.82 9.71 17.29
N PRO A 12 -50.40 8.97 16.25
CA PRO A 12 -50.95 7.65 16.01
C PRO A 12 -50.58 6.72 17.16
N THR A 13 -51.61 6.22 17.82
CA THR A 13 -51.57 5.22 18.87
C THR A 13 -50.93 3.92 18.39
N ALA A 14 -50.07 3.37 19.24
CA ALA A 14 -49.35 2.13 19.02
C ALA A 14 -50.30 0.97 18.72
N ARG A 15 -50.19 0.40 17.51
CA ARG A 15 -50.57 -0.99 17.24
C ARG A 15 -49.31 -1.81 17.10
N ALA A 16 -49.18 -2.78 18.01
CA ALA A 16 -48.08 -3.72 18.10
C ALA A 16 -47.84 -4.45 16.77
N SER A 17 -46.78 -4.04 16.07
CA SER A 17 -46.15 -4.86 15.04
C SER A 17 -45.05 -5.69 15.70
N ARG A 18 -45.12 -6.99 15.48
CA ARG A 18 -44.26 -8.03 16.04
C ARG A 18 -42.78 -7.66 15.93
N THR A 19 -42.13 -7.61 17.09
CA THR A 19 -40.67 -7.62 17.25
C THR A 19 -40.07 -8.77 16.44
N PRO A 20 -39.09 -8.55 15.54
CA PRO A 20 -38.24 -9.64 15.09
C PRO A 20 -37.38 -10.00 16.30
N ALA A 21 -37.66 -11.18 16.84
CA ALA A 21 -36.91 -11.77 17.94
C ALA A 21 -35.40 -11.70 17.67
N SER A 22 -34.68 -11.28 18.69
CA SER A 22 -33.23 -11.39 18.82
C SER A 22 -32.76 -12.74 18.31
N ARG A 23 -32.10 -12.77 17.14
CA ARG A 23 -31.27 -13.92 16.74
C ARG A 23 -30.01 -13.89 17.59
N ARG A 24 -30.12 -14.39 18.83
CA ARG A 24 -28.97 -14.94 19.55
C ARG A 24 -28.39 -16.03 18.64
N GLY A 25 -27.15 -15.81 18.21
CA GLY A 25 -26.41 -16.71 17.33
C GLY A 25 -26.29 -18.10 17.93
N SER A 26 -27.21 -18.98 17.55
CA SER A 26 -27.06 -20.42 17.67
C SER A 26 -26.61 -20.93 16.31
N GLY A 27 -25.33 -21.23 16.18
CA GLY A 27 -24.75 -21.58 14.90
C GLY A 27 -23.29 -21.98 14.98
N ARG A 28 -22.95 -22.89 15.91
CA ARG A 28 -21.74 -23.71 15.72
C ARG A 28 -21.87 -24.35 14.33
N ARG A 29 -21.00 -24.01 13.37
CA ARG A 29 -20.91 -24.68 12.07
C ARG A 29 -20.45 -26.12 12.31
N ARG A 30 -21.40 -26.97 12.71
CA ARG A 30 -21.26 -28.42 12.59
C ARG A 30 -21.27 -28.74 11.11
N CYS A 31 -20.34 -29.58 10.66
CA CYS A 31 -20.38 -30.22 9.35
C CYS A 31 -21.83 -30.61 9.04
N ALA A 32 -22.35 -30.11 7.92
CA ALA A 32 -23.75 -30.21 7.54
C ALA A 32 -24.33 -31.59 7.86
N ARG A 33 -25.33 -31.65 8.74
CA ARG A 33 -26.11 -32.87 8.99
C ARG A 33 -27.37 -32.80 8.13
N SER A 34 -27.34 -33.38 6.93
CA SER A 34 -28.55 -33.83 6.24
C SER A 34 -28.46 -35.34 5.98
N SER A 35 -29.62 -36.01 6.00
CA SER A 35 -29.82 -37.45 6.07
C SER A 35 -29.70 -38.18 4.72
N PHE A 36 -28.64 -37.91 3.99
CA PHE A 36 -28.20 -38.72 2.83
C PHE A 36 -26.80 -39.25 3.14
N ALA A 37 -26.46 -40.48 2.72
CA ALA A 37 -25.15 -41.10 2.91
C ALA A 37 -24.02 -40.06 2.73
N ARG A 38 -23.38 -39.68 3.85
CA ARG A 38 -22.64 -38.42 3.97
C ARG A 38 -21.37 -38.44 3.13
N ARG A 39 -21.44 -37.85 1.94
CA ARG A 39 -20.23 -37.39 1.24
C ARG A 39 -19.78 -36.11 1.93
N ALA A 40 -18.84 -36.23 2.85
CA ALA A 40 -18.18 -35.08 3.46
C ALA A 40 -17.05 -34.62 2.53
N SER A 41 -17.01 -33.34 2.20
CA SER A 41 -15.88 -32.72 1.51
C SER A 41 -15.04 -31.92 2.51
N VAL A 42 -13.72 -32.13 2.47
CA VAL A 42 -12.78 -31.32 3.24
C VAL A 42 -12.51 -30.04 2.47
N THR A 43 -12.52 -28.90 3.16
CA THR A 43 -12.25 -27.58 2.58
C THR A 43 -11.00 -26.95 3.21
N PRO A 44 -10.45 -25.88 2.62
CA PRO A 44 -9.32 -25.14 3.22
C PRO A 44 -9.63 -24.63 4.64
N THR A 45 -10.88 -24.24 4.91
CA THR A 45 -11.32 -23.85 6.26
C THR A 45 -11.23 -25.01 7.24
N CYS A 46 -11.57 -26.23 6.81
CA CYS A 46 -11.38 -27.43 7.64
C CYS A 46 -9.90 -27.63 7.96
N ALA A 47 -9.04 -27.63 6.94
CA ALA A 47 -7.59 -27.79 7.13
C ALA A 47 -7.01 -26.72 8.08
N ALA A 48 -7.42 -25.46 7.94
CA ALA A 48 -6.99 -24.37 8.83
C ALA A 48 -7.45 -24.52 10.29
N ASN A 49 -8.61 -25.14 10.53
CA ASN A 49 -9.04 -25.49 11.89
C ASN A 49 -8.14 -26.59 12.49
N LEU A 50 -7.67 -27.54 11.68
CA LEU A 50 -6.80 -28.61 12.18
C LEU A 50 -5.42 -28.08 12.59
N VAL A 51 -4.87 -27.17 11.78
CA VAL A 51 -3.57 -26.52 12.05
C VAL A 51 -3.66 -25.27 12.93
N GLU A 52 -4.82 -25.02 13.55
CA GLU A 52 -5.05 -23.97 14.55
C GLU A 52 -4.75 -22.53 14.07
N LEU A 53 -4.99 -22.25 12.79
CA LEU A 53 -4.79 -20.91 12.21
C LEU A 53 -5.93 -19.94 12.50
N ILE A 54 -7.13 -20.46 12.80
CA ILE A 54 -8.32 -19.63 13.03
C ILE A 54 -8.42 -19.30 14.52
N ALA A 55 -8.29 -18.01 14.85
CA ALA A 55 -8.39 -17.52 16.21
C ALA A 55 -9.79 -17.75 16.83
N GLU A 56 -9.85 -17.71 18.16
CA GLU A 56 -11.11 -17.88 18.88
C GLU A 56 -12.12 -16.78 18.52
N GLY A 57 -13.39 -17.14 18.38
CA GLY A 57 -14.47 -16.19 18.08
C GLY A 57 -14.54 -15.73 16.62
N VAL A 58 -13.59 -16.13 15.76
CA VAL A 58 -13.59 -15.78 14.33
C VAL A 58 -14.55 -16.68 13.55
N GLU A 59 -15.24 -16.09 12.58
CA GLU A 59 -16.14 -16.80 11.68
C GLU A 59 -15.39 -17.88 10.87
N GLY A 60 -15.91 -19.12 10.87
CA GLY A 60 -15.26 -20.26 10.22
C GLY A 60 -14.59 -21.25 11.17
N ARG A 61 -14.57 -20.99 12.48
CA ARG A 61 -14.13 -21.97 13.48
C ARG A 61 -15.06 -23.19 13.53
N GLY A 62 -14.45 -24.38 13.48
CA GLY A 62 -15.10 -25.70 13.47
C GLY A 62 -14.54 -26.63 14.54
N SER A 63 -15.00 -27.88 14.55
CA SER A 63 -14.45 -28.93 15.44
C SER A 63 -13.18 -29.53 14.83
N LYS A 64 -12.07 -29.47 15.58
CA LYS A 64 -10.79 -30.06 15.20
C LYS A 64 -10.92 -31.58 15.06
N GLU A 65 -11.66 -32.20 15.96
CA GLU A 65 -11.87 -33.65 16.06
C GLU A 65 -12.59 -34.17 14.83
N SER A 66 -13.69 -33.52 14.42
CA SER A 66 -14.44 -33.90 13.23
C SER A 66 -13.63 -33.75 11.94
N VAL A 67 -12.75 -32.75 11.86
CA VAL A 67 -11.89 -32.55 10.69
C VAL A 67 -10.78 -33.60 10.65
N TRP A 68 -10.18 -33.90 11.80
CA TRP A 68 -9.15 -34.93 11.91
C TRP A 68 -9.70 -36.29 11.48
N GLU A 69 -10.89 -36.68 11.97
CA GLU A 69 -11.55 -37.93 11.56
C GLU A 69 -11.79 -38.00 10.04
N ALA A 70 -12.25 -36.89 9.45
CA ALA A 70 -12.49 -36.82 8.01
C ALA A 70 -11.19 -36.99 7.19
N LEU A 71 -10.09 -36.36 7.63
CA LEU A 71 -8.78 -36.47 6.99
C LEU A 71 -8.12 -37.83 7.24
N ALA A 72 -8.29 -38.41 8.42
CA ALA A 72 -7.84 -39.76 8.73
C ALA A 72 -8.51 -40.80 7.84
N GLY A 73 -9.80 -40.63 7.52
CA GLY A 73 -10.50 -41.47 6.55
C GLY A 73 -9.96 -41.38 5.11
N LEU A 74 -9.35 -40.25 4.75
CA LEU A 74 -8.74 -40.03 3.43
C LEU A 74 -7.28 -40.53 3.35
N SER A 75 -6.60 -40.65 4.48
CA SER A 75 -5.19 -41.04 4.56
C SER A 75 -4.85 -42.37 3.84
N PRO A 76 -5.64 -43.46 3.97
CA PRO A 76 -5.35 -44.73 3.29
C PRO A 76 -5.40 -44.62 1.76
N VAL A 77 -6.24 -43.72 1.23
CA VAL A 77 -6.41 -43.48 -0.21
C VAL A 77 -5.31 -42.56 -0.75
N LEU A 78 -4.79 -41.67 0.09
CA LEU A 78 -3.80 -40.65 -0.26
C LEU A 78 -2.41 -40.99 0.29
N ARG A 79 -1.85 -42.12 -0.17
CA ARG A 79 -0.46 -42.53 0.08
C ARG A 79 -0.05 -42.61 1.56
N LYS A 80 -0.99 -42.83 2.49
CA LYS A 80 -0.74 -42.92 3.95
C LYS A 80 -0.11 -41.65 4.55
N ILE A 81 -0.47 -40.48 4.03
CA ILE A 81 -0.05 -39.19 4.58
C ILE A 81 -0.79 -38.93 5.90
N SER A 82 -0.13 -38.33 6.89
CA SER A 82 -0.77 -37.98 8.16
C SER A 82 -1.89 -36.94 7.96
N PRO A 83 -2.95 -36.93 8.79
CA PRO A 83 -4.01 -35.92 8.69
C PRO A 83 -3.47 -34.47 8.76
N ASP A 84 -2.48 -34.23 9.61
CA ASP A 84 -1.83 -32.93 9.78
C ASP A 84 -1.06 -32.51 8.52
N ASP A 85 -0.27 -33.41 7.93
CA ASP A 85 0.45 -33.14 6.68
C ASP A 85 -0.51 -32.93 5.51
N LEU A 86 -1.59 -33.70 5.47
CA LEU A 86 -2.63 -33.55 4.44
C LEU A 86 -3.34 -32.19 4.56
N ALA A 87 -3.62 -31.73 5.77
CA ALA A 87 -4.15 -30.39 6.00
C ALA A 87 -3.18 -29.29 5.56
N ARG A 88 -1.88 -29.43 5.87
CA ARG A 88 -0.85 -28.48 5.41
C ARG A 88 -0.71 -28.46 3.90
N GLN A 89 -0.73 -29.62 3.24
CA GLN A 89 -0.68 -29.71 1.78
C GLN A 89 -1.92 -29.08 1.12
N LEU A 90 -3.11 -29.32 1.67
CA LEU A 90 -4.35 -28.71 1.17
C LEU A 90 -4.29 -27.18 1.26
N LEU A 91 -3.83 -26.64 2.39
CA LEU A 91 -3.62 -25.20 2.54
C LEU A 91 -2.57 -24.68 1.57
N GLN A 92 -1.45 -25.39 1.40
CA GLN A 92 -0.39 -25.02 0.47
C GLN A 92 -0.89 -24.94 -0.97
N MET A 93 -1.65 -25.93 -1.43
CA MET A 93 -2.27 -25.90 -2.76
C MET A 93 -3.24 -24.72 -2.90
N SER A 94 -3.95 -24.38 -1.83
CA SER A 94 -4.92 -23.27 -1.83
C SER A 94 -4.26 -21.90 -1.91
N VAL A 95 -3.08 -21.73 -1.30
CA VAL A 95 -2.36 -20.44 -1.29
C VAL A 95 -1.32 -20.31 -2.40
N ALA A 96 -0.90 -21.38 -3.07
CA ALA A 96 0.15 -21.33 -4.08
C ALA A 96 -0.09 -20.29 -5.21
N PRO A 97 -1.30 -20.12 -5.75
CA PRO A 97 -1.57 -19.05 -6.71
C PRO A 97 -1.41 -17.65 -6.11
N LEU A 98 -1.84 -17.46 -4.86
CA LEU A 98 -1.73 -16.19 -4.14
C LEU A 98 -0.27 -15.86 -3.81
N GLU A 99 0.51 -16.86 -3.40
CA GLU A 99 1.94 -16.74 -3.13
C GLU A 99 2.69 -16.24 -4.35
N LYS A 100 2.41 -16.79 -5.54
CA LYS A 100 3.01 -16.32 -6.79
C LYS A 100 2.68 -14.86 -7.06
N THR A 101 1.42 -14.46 -6.95
CA THR A 101 0.99 -13.08 -7.21
C THR A 101 1.59 -12.10 -6.22
N VAL A 102 1.55 -12.39 -4.92
CA VAL A 102 2.11 -11.50 -3.90
C VAL A 102 3.63 -11.42 -4.01
N ALA A 103 4.32 -12.53 -4.30
CA ALA A 103 5.76 -12.51 -4.52
C ALA A 103 6.15 -11.63 -5.72
N ALA A 104 5.40 -11.71 -6.83
CA ALA A 104 5.62 -10.86 -7.99
C ALA A 104 5.45 -9.37 -7.64
N LEU A 105 4.41 -9.00 -6.88
CA LEU A 105 4.21 -7.61 -6.44
C LEU A 105 5.30 -7.11 -5.48
N LEU A 106 5.80 -7.97 -4.60
CA LEU A 106 6.91 -7.64 -3.69
C LEU A 106 8.19 -7.33 -4.48
N GLU A 107 8.45 -8.09 -5.55
CA GLU A 107 9.61 -7.92 -6.42
C GLU A 107 9.45 -6.71 -7.36
N GLU A 108 8.31 -6.59 -8.04
CA GLU A 108 8.00 -5.50 -8.97
C GLU A 108 8.13 -4.11 -8.32
N HIS A 109 7.75 -4.00 -7.04
CA HIS A 109 7.79 -2.73 -6.31
C HIS A 109 8.99 -2.59 -5.36
N ASP A 110 9.94 -3.54 -5.37
CA ASP A 110 11.11 -3.57 -4.48
C ASP A 110 10.71 -3.32 -3.00
N LEU A 111 9.75 -4.10 -2.50
CA LEU A 111 9.19 -3.95 -1.16
C LEU A 111 9.97 -4.76 -0.12
N ASP A 112 10.39 -4.09 0.96
CA ASP A 112 11.01 -4.75 2.10
C ASP A 112 9.98 -5.58 2.89
N ARG A 113 10.14 -6.91 2.88
CA ARG A 113 9.27 -7.86 3.57
C ARG A 113 9.10 -7.57 5.06
N ALA A 114 10.12 -7.01 5.72
CA ALA A 114 10.04 -6.65 7.13
C ALA A 114 9.02 -5.52 7.39
N LEU A 115 8.80 -4.66 6.39
CA LEU A 115 7.86 -3.54 6.47
C LEU A 115 6.45 -3.91 5.99
N VAL A 116 6.32 -4.96 5.18
CA VAL A 116 5.04 -5.37 4.63
C VAL A 116 4.16 -6.07 5.68
N THR A 117 2.89 -5.68 5.70
CA THR A 117 1.82 -6.37 6.41
C THR A 117 0.74 -6.76 5.42
N LEU A 118 0.45 -8.05 5.31
CA LEU A 118 -0.61 -8.57 4.46
C LEU A 118 -1.95 -8.41 5.17
N ILE A 119 -2.82 -7.55 4.64
CA ILE A 119 -4.14 -7.29 5.21
C ILE A 119 -5.19 -8.10 4.47
N GLY A 120 -5.90 -8.95 5.20
CA GLY A 120 -6.97 -9.79 4.70
C GLY A 120 -8.35 -9.25 5.02
N ALA A 121 -9.22 -9.15 4.02
CA ALA A 121 -10.65 -8.88 4.19
C ALA A 121 -11.49 -10.01 3.55
N GLY A 122 -12.68 -10.25 4.10
CA GLY A 122 -13.62 -11.26 3.59
C GLY A 122 -13.59 -12.60 4.34
N GLY A 123 -14.60 -13.45 4.11
CA GLY A 123 -14.81 -14.67 4.90
C GLY A 123 -13.70 -15.73 4.79
N GLY A 124 -12.90 -15.71 3.72
CA GLY A 124 -11.74 -16.59 3.54
C GLY A 124 -10.42 -16.05 4.11
N ALA A 125 -10.38 -14.77 4.52
CA ALA A 125 -9.14 -14.11 4.94
C ALA A 125 -8.57 -14.74 6.22
N ALA A 126 -9.42 -15.03 7.20
CA ALA A 126 -9.03 -15.69 8.45
C ALA A 126 -8.36 -17.07 8.26
N VAL A 127 -8.56 -17.69 7.10
CA VAL A 127 -8.04 -19.02 6.76
C VAL A 127 -6.74 -18.92 5.96
N LEU A 128 -6.75 -18.13 4.87
CA LEU A 128 -5.66 -18.14 3.90
C LEU A 128 -4.57 -17.13 4.20
N VAL A 129 -4.91 -15.96 4.77
CA VAL A 129 -3.97 -14.84 4.92
C VAL A 129 -2.89 -15.12 5.96
N PRO A 130 -3.19 -15.65 7.17
CA PRO A 130 -2.15 -16.00 8.13
C PRO A 130 -1.19 -17.07 7.58
N PHE A 131 -1.73 -18.07 6.88
CA PHE A 131 -0.92 -19.14 6.29
C PHE A 131 -0.01 -18.60 5.17
N LEU A 132 -0.56 -17.80 4.27
CA LEU A 132 0.20 -17.17 3.19
C LEU A 132 1.30 -16.25 3.73
N ALA A 133 0.99 -15.43 4.73
CA ALA A 133 1.95 -14.51 5.35
C ALA A 133 3.11 -15.26 6.01
N SER A 134 2.83 -16.37 6.70
CA SER A 134 3.87 -17.23 7.28
C SER A 134 4.82 -17.80 6.22
N ARG A 135 4.31 -18.16 5.04
CA ARG A 135 5.12 -18.68 3.92
C ARG A 135 5.98 -17.60 3.27
N LEU A 136 5.45 -16.39 3.15
CA LEU A 136 6.16 -15.26 2.56
C LEU A 136 7.15 -14.60 3.55
N GLY A 137 7.05 -14.90 4.84
CA GLY A 137 7.84 -14.29 5.90
C GLY A 137 7.45 -12.83 6.16
N VAL A 138 6.16 -12.50 6.01
CA VAL A 138 5.61 -11.15 6.25
C VAL A 138 4.61 -11.17 7.41
N ARG A 139 4.29 -9.99 7.94
CA ARG A 139 3.24 -9.85 8.97
C ARG A 139 1.86 -10.01 8.34
N SER A 140 0.85 -10.38 9.12
CA SER A 140 -0.53 -10.41 8.66
C SER A 140 -1.50 -9.76 9.64
N LEU A 141 -2.54 -9.14 9.10
CA LEU A 141 -3.70 -8.65 9.84
C LEU A 141 -4.97 -9.12 9.13
N VAL A 142 -5.91 -9.69 9.88
CA VAL A 142 -7.23 -10.06 9.34
C VAL A 142 -8.26 -9.10 9.90
N LEU A 143 -9.01 -8.44 9.01
CA LEU A 143 -10.05 -7.50 9.38
C LEU A 143 -11.35 -8.24 9.68
N GLY A 144 -11.98 -7.91 10.81
CA GLY A 144 -13.16 -8.62 11.32
C GLY A 144 -14.44 -8.36 10.53
N ASP A 145 -14.60 -7.18 9.94
CA ASP A 145 -15.80 -6.81 9.17
C ASP A 145 -15.44 -6.44 7.73
N ALA A 146 -15.67 -7.38 6.81
CA ALA A 146 -15.42 -7.16 5.39
C ALA A 146 -16.40 -6.17 4.75
N ALA A 147 -17.62 -6.02 5.29
CA ALA A 147 -18.59 -5.04 4.82
C ALA A 147 -18.17 -3.62 5.21
N PHE A 148 -17.53 -3.48 6.39
CA PHE A 148 -16.96 -2.22 6.85
C PHE A 148 -15.81 -1.70 5.98
N VAL A 149 -14.94 -2.59 5.46
CA VAL A 149 -13.85 -2.19 4.55
C VAL A 149 -14.38 -1.62 3.24
N GLY A 150 -15.43 -2.22 2.67
CA GLY A 150 -16.11 -1.68 1.50
C GLY A 150 -16.74 -0.31 1.75
N ALA A 151 -17.28 -0.08 2.96
CA ALA A 151 -17.86 1.20 3.36
C ALA A 151 -16.79 2.29 3.60
N MET A 152 -15.70 1.99 4.32
CA MET A 152 -14.59 2.94 4.53
C MET A 152 -13.90 3.35 3.22
N GLY A 153 -13.81 2.43 2.26
CA GLY A 153 -13.28 2.70 0.93
C GLY A 153 -14.08 3.77 0.17
N CYS A 154 -15.36 3.98 0.52
CA CYS A 154 -16.22 5.02 -0.04
C CYS A 154 -16.09 6.37 0.69
N ASP A 155 -15.84 6.36 2.01
CA ASP A 155 -15.78 7.58 2.82
C ASP A 155 -14.43 8.30 2.75
N SER A 156 -13.35 7.58 2.44
CA SER A 156 -11.98 8.11 2.32
C SER A 156 -11.56 8.44 0.87
N VAL A 157 -12.52 8.45 -0.06
CA VAL A 157 -12.26 8.62 -1.50
C VAL A 157 -11.64 9.99 -1.76
N ARG A 158 -10.42 9.95 -2.29
CA ARG A 158 -9.81 11.13 -2.91
C ARG A 158 -10.59 11.50 -4.17
N LEU A 159 -10.74 12.78 -4.43
CA LEU A 159 -11.28 13.27 -5.69
C LEU A 159 -10.32 12.86 -6.81
N HIS A 160 -10.86 12.38 -7.93
CA HIS A 160 -10.10 12.01 -9.10
C HIS A 160 -10.60 12.78 -10.32
N GLU A 161 -9.67 13.25 -11.14
CA GLU A 161 -9.93 13.95 -12.39
C GLU A 161 -9.00 13.43 -13.47
N ALA A 162 -9.49 13.33 -14.70
CA ALA A 162 -8.67 12.99 -15.85
C ALA A 162 -9.09 13.82 -17.05
N THR A 163 -8.10 14.34 -17.76
CA THR A 163 -8.28 15.07 -19.02
C THR A 163 -7.34 14.47 -20.05
N GLU A 164 -7.87 14.11 -21.22
CA GLU A 164 -7.09 13.64 -22.36
C GLU A 164 -7.30 14.58 -23.54
N ARG A 165 -6.21 14.97 -24.20
CA ARG A 165 -6.22 15.85 -25.37
C ARG A 165 -5.41 15.22 -26.49
N CYS A 166 -5.93 15.32 -27.72
CA CYS A 166 -5.16 14.99 -28.90
C CYS A 166 -4.31 16.22 -29.29
N ILE A 167 -2.99 16.14 -29.05
CA ILE A 167 -2.02 17.20 -29.34
C ILE A 167 -0.89 16.56 -30.14
N ILE A 168 -0.70 17.03 -31.36
CA ILE A 168 0.38 16.58 -32.24
C ILE A 168 1.65 17.29 -31.81
N ALA A 169 2.67 16.53 -31.41
CA ALA A 169 3.96 17.03 -30.92
C ALA A 169 3.79 18.10 -29.80
N PRO A 170 3.34 17.70 -28.59
CA PRO A 170 2.96 18.64 -27.55
C PRO A 170 4.12 19.52 -27.09
N THR A 171 3.86 20.82 -27.02
CA THR A 171 4.80 21.80 -26.48
C THR A 171 4.77 21.79 -24.95
N GLN A 172 5.85 22.29 -24.32
CA GLN A 172 5.92 22.39 -22.86
C GLN A 172 4.74 23.21 -22.30
N LEU A 173 4.35 24.30 -22.97
CA LEU A 173 3.25 25.15 -22.54
C LEU A 173 1.91 24.40 -22.54
N GLU A 174 1.67 23.53 -23.53
CA GLU A 174 0.45 22.71 -23.62
C GLU A 174 0.38 21.61 -22.56
N LEU A 175 1.52 20.97 -22.25
CA LEU A 175 1.61 20.01 -21.16
C LEU A 175 1.27 20.68 -19.82
N LEU A 176 1.83 21.87 -19.58
CA LEU A 176 1.58 22.65 -18.38
C LEU A 176 0.13 23.12 -18.28
N ALA A 177 -0.46 23.58 -19.38
CA ALA A 177 -1.86 23.95 -19.43
C ALA A 177 -2.78 22.77 -19.10
N THR A 178 -2.52 21.59 -19.66
CA THR A 178 -3.31 20.37 -19.43
C THR A 178 -3.22 19.92 -17.96
N ARG A 179 -2.03 20.01 -17.35
CA ARG A 179 -1.86 19.73 -15.92
C ARG A 179 -2.60 20.74 -15.05
N ARG A 180 -2.48 22.04 -15.36
CA ARG A 180 -3.11 23.11 -14.58
C ARG A 180 -4.63 22.99 -14.59
N GLU A 181 -5.20 22.63 -15.74
CA GLU A 181 -6.62 22.32 -15.87
C GLU A 181 -7.09 21.23 -14.89
N VAL A 182 -6.34 20.13 -14.75
CA VAL A 182 -6.69 19.06 -13.80
C VAL A 182 -6.57 19.54 -12.35
N ILE A 183 -5.55 20.34 -12.02
CA ILE A 183 -5.41 20.95 -10.68
C ILE A 183 -6.60 21.85 -10.37
N ASP A 184 -6.99 22.71 -11.31
CA ASP A 184 -8.08 23.67 -11.14
C ASP A 184 -9.43 22.93 -10.96
N ARG A 185 -9.67 21.87 -11.74
CA ARG A 185 -10.87 21.02 -11.59
C ARG A 185 -10.92 20.33 -10.22
N LEU A 186 -9.82 19.74 -9.77
CA LEU A 186 -9.75 19.11 -8.44
C LEU A 186 -9.98 20.13 -7.32
N THR A 187 -9.35 21.29 -7.43
CA THR A 187 -9.50 22.38 -6.45
C THR A 187 -10.94 22.89 -6.43
N ALA A 188 -11.57 23.06 -7.58
CA ALA A 188 -12.99 23.44 -7.70
C ALA A 188 -13.94 22.41 -7.08
N ARG A 189 -13.58 21.12 -7.11
CA ARG A 189 -14.33 20.03 -6.45
C ARG A 189 -14.06 19.93 -4.95
N GLY A 190 -13.23 20.82 -4.39
CA GLY A 190 -12.96 20.91 -2.95
C GLY A 190 -11.69 20.22 -2.51
N ALA A 191 -10.82 19.77 -3.42
CA ALA A 191 -9.49 19.30 -3.06
C ALA A 191 -8.64 20.46 -2.53
N THR A 192 -7.88 20.23 -1.47
CA THR A 192 -6.87 21.20 -1.02
C THR A 192 -5.70 21.17 -2.01
N ARG A 193 -5.23 22.33 -2.46
CA ARG A 193 -4.19 22.43 -3.51
C ARG A 193 -2.93 21.61 -3.18
N ASP A 194 -2.54 21.62 -1.91
CA ASP A 194 -1.36 20.90 -1.43
C ASP A 194 -1.53 19.38 -1.45
N SER A 195 -2.77 18.87 -1.49
CA SER A 195 -3.06 17.44 -1.59
C SER A 195 -3.11 16.93 -3.03
N VAL A 196 -3.10 17.84 -4.02
CA VAL A 196 -3.32 17.48 -5.43
C VAL A 196 -2.03 16.95 -6.04
N THR A 197 -2.10 15.71 -6.52
CA THR A 197 -1.07 15.07 -7.35
C THR A 197 -1.60 14.88 -8.75
N VAL A 198 -0.85 15.31 -9.77
CA VAL A 198 -1.22 15.14 -11.19
C VAL A 198 -0.08 14.47 -11.93
N GLU A 199 -0.39 13.36 -12.59
CA GLU A 199 0.47 12.63 -13.50
C GLU A 199 0.12 12.99 -14.96
N LEU A 200 1.14 13.18 -15.78
CA LEU A 200 1.00 13.44 -17.22
C LEU A 200 1.61 12.27 -18.00
N VAL A 201 0.83 11.67 -18.87
CA VAL A 201 1.26 10.62 -19.80
C VAL A 201 1.12 11.14 -21.22
N VAL A 202 2.21 11.08 -21.98
CA VAL A 202 2.23 11.46 -23.40
C VAL A 202 2.36 10.19 -24.23
N ASP A 203 1.37 9.93 -25.09
CA ASP A 203 1.39 8.86 -26.08
C ASP A 203 1.66 9.46 -27.47
N PRO A 204 2.90 9.36 -27.98
CA PRO A 204 3.27 9.92 -29.27
C PRO A 204 2.66 9.13 -30.44
N CYS A 205 2.33 7.85 -30.27
CA CYS A 205 1.69 7.06 -31.32
C CYS A 205 0.23 7.45 -31.52
N ARG A 206 -0.45 7.87 -30.44
CA ARG A 206 -1.83 8.36 -30.47
C ARG A 206 -1.95 9.87 -30.55
N ASN A 207 -0.83 10.60 -30.57
CA ASN A 207 -0.77 12.05 -30.44
C ASN A 207 -1.62 12.55 -29.26
N SER A 208 -1.57 11.87 -28.11
CA SER A 208 -2.44 12.19 -26.98
C SER A 208 -1.66 12.50 -25.71
N VAL A 209 -2.10 13.54 -25.00
CA VAL A 209 -1.63 13.91 -23.68
C VAL A 209 -2.76 13.64 -22.70
N ARG A 210 -2.52 12.77 -21.72
CA ARG A 210 -3.46 12.45 -20.64
C ARG A 210 -2.91 12.96 -19.31
N ALA A 211 -3.62 13.88 -18.68
CA ALA A 211 -3.39 14.29 -17.31
C ALA A 211 -4.37 13.55 -16.40
N THR A 212 -3.86 12.84 -15.39
CA THR A 212 -4.66 12.15 -14.37
C THR A 212 -4.28 12.69 -13.01
N GLY A 213 -5.24 13.21 -12.27
CA GLY A 213 -5.03 13.82 -10.96
C GLY A 213 -5.86 13.19 -9.86
N SER A 214 -5.33 13.27 -8.64
CA SER A 214 -6.03 12.92 -7.41
C SER A 214 -5.79 13.98 -6.34
N GLY A 215 -6.79 14.28 -5.52
CA GLY A 215 -6.68 15.24 -4.42
C GLY A 215 -7.63 14.92 -3.26
N ALA A 216 -7.26 15.31 -2.04
CA ALA A 216 -8.07 15.11 -0.85
C ALA A 216 -8.81 16.40 -0.46
N THR A 217 -10.08 16.27 -0.07
CA THR A 217 -10.82 17.38 0.54
C THR A 217 -10.30 17.65 1.95
N ALA A 218 -10.45 18.88 2.45
CA ALA A 218 -9.97 19.23 3.79
C ALA A 218 -10.52 18.31 4.89
N ALA A 219 -11.76 17.82 4.75
CA ALA A 219 -12.38 16.88 5.68
C ALA A 219 -11.85 15.44 5.57
N ALA A 220 -11.30 15.06 4.41
CA ALA A 220 -10.72 13.74 4.16
C ALA A 220 -9.20 13.71 4.39
N VAL A 221 -8.56 14.85 4.71
CA VAL A 221 -7.19 14.87 5.22
C VAL A 221 -7.29 14.52 6.71
N PRO A 222 -6.90 13.30 7.13
CA PRO A 222 -6.87 13.00 8.55
C PRO A 222 -5.93 14.00 9.24
N HIS A 223 -6.43 14.64 10.31
CA HIS A 223 -5.58 15.39 11.23
C HIS A 223 -4.72 14.37 12.00
N GLU A 224 -3.60 14.00 11.40
CA GLU A 224 -2.62 13.16 12.06
C GLU A 224 -1.73 14.06 12.91
N GLU A 225 -1.78 13.88 14.23
CA GLU A 225 -0.84 14.53 15.13
C GLU A 225 0.58 14.05 14.77
N PRO A 226 1.51 14.99 14.51
CA PRO A 226 2.85 14.62 14.13
C PRO A 226 3.53 13.88 15.27
N LEU A 227 4.13 12.73 14.98
CA LEU A 227 4.88 11.98 15.97
C LEU A 227 6.10 12.78 16.46
N PRO A 228 6.47 12.63 17.73
CA PRO A 228 7.72 13.17 18.25
C PRO A 228 8.93 12.67 17.45
N ALA A 229 9.98 13.47 17.35
CA ALA A 229 11.19 13.14 16.58
C ALA A 229 11.81 11.79 16.99
N ALA A 230 11.85 11.47 18.29
CA ALA A 230 12.36 10.19 18.79
C ALA A 230 11.54 8.99 18.28
N GLU A 231 10.22 9.13 18.19
CA GLU A 231 9.36 8.08 17.64
C GLU A 231 9.51 7.96 16.13
N MET A 232 9.70 9.07 15.40
CA MET A 232 10.00 9.02 13.97
C MET A 232 11.30 8.27 13.67
N VAL A 233 12.34 8.48 14.49
CA VAL A 233 13.60 7.73 14.39
C VAL A 233 13.38 6.23 14.65
N ALA A 234 12.54 5.88 15.64
CA ALA A 234 12.17 4.49 15.90
C ALA A 234 11.39 3.88 14.72
N ARG A 235 10.45 4.62 14.12
CA ARG A 235 9.73 4.22 12.90
C ARG A 235 10.68 4.03 11.73
N ALA A 236 11.60 4.97 11.52
CA ALA A 236 12.63 4.87 10.49
C ALA A 236 13.54 3.64 10.71
N SER A 237 13.68 3.15 11.94
CA SER A 237 14.48 1.96 12.27
C SER A 237 13.67 0.65 12.29
N LEU A 238 12.36 0.69 12.01
CA LEU A 238 11.48 -0.47 12.13
C LEU A 238 11.93 -1.66 11.27
N GLY A 239 12.03 -2.85 11.86
CA GLY A 239 12.38 -4.07 11.14
C GLY A 239 13.86 -4.18 10.76
N LEU A 240 14.73 -3.38 11.36
CA LEU A 240 16.19 -3.43 11.19
C LEU A 240 16.86 -4.05 12.44
N ASP A 241 18.13 -4.45 12.28
CA ASP A 241 18.90 -5.10 13.36
C ASP A 241 19.21 -4.16 14.54
N GLU A 242 19.34 -4.73 15.74
CA GLU A 242 19.77 -4.02 16.95
C GLU A 242 21.14 -3.34 16.71
N GLY A 243 21.20 -2.02 16.92
CA GLY A 243 22.39 -1.20 16.62
C GLY A 243 22.29 -0.40 15.31
N SER A 244 21.20 -0.52 14.55
CA SER A 244 20.92 0.37 13.43
C SER A 244 20.73 1.81 13.90
N VAL A 245 21.39 2.76 13.24
CA VAL A 245 21.31 4.19 13.58
C VAL A 245 20.63 4.94 12.44
N ALA A 246 19.42 5.45 12.71
CA ALA A 246 18.70 6.34 11.81
C ALA A 246 19.11 7.80 12.06
N GLN A 247 19.47 8.49 10.98
CA GLN A 247 19.83 9.90 10.97
C GLN A 247 18.90 10.64 10.03
N GLU A 248 18.34 11.75 10.50
CA GLU A 248 17.52 12.63 9.66
C GLU A 248 18.43 13.38 8.66
N VAL A 249 18.08 13.30 7.38
CA VAL A 249 18.71 14.06 6.30
C VAL A 249 18.04 15.42 6.13
N GLY A 250 16.72 15.44 6.35
CA GLY A 250 15.91 16.65 6.39
C GLY A 250 14.43 16.31 6.24
N ALA A 251 13.60 17.35 6.25
CA ALA A 251 12.16 17.23 6.17
C ALA A 251 11.56 18.22 5.17
N THR A 252 10.44 17.82 4.58
CA THR A 252 9.46 18.70 3.95
C THR A 252 8.35 19.05 4.95
N ASP A 253 7.29 19.71 4.48
CA ASP A 253 6.12 19.97 5.32
C ASP A 253 5.42 18.68 5.79
N ARG A 254 5.51 17.55 5.09
CA ARG A 254 4.79 16.33 5.50
C ARG A 254 5.60 15.05 5.51
N LEU A 255 6.81 15.07 4.98
CA LEU A 255 7.66 13.90 4.83
C LEU A 255 9.01 14.18 5.47
N VAL A 256 9.57 13.19 6.13
CA VAL A 256 10.90 13.24 6.74
C VAL A 256 11.75 12.16 6.10
N VAL A 257 12.94 12.53 5.65
CA VAL A 257 13.88 11.63 4.98
C VAL A 257 14.96 11.21 5.97
N PHE A 258 15.09 9.91 6.18
CA PHE A 258 16.08 9.30 7.05
C PHE A 258 17.06 8.47 6.24
N THR A 259 18.32 8.50 6.67
CA THR A 259 19.33 7.52 6.29
C THR A 259 19.64 6.64 7.49
N VAL A 260 19.54 5.33 7.32
CA VAL A 260 19.80 4.32 8.34
C VAL A 260 21.01 3.50 7.94
N ARG A 261 22.00 3.40 8.83
CA ARG A 261 23.16 2.53 8.62
C ARG A 261 22.92 1.21 9.34
N GLU A 262 22.86 0.13 8.57
CA GLU A 262 22.64 -1.24 9.04
C GLU A 262 23.95 -2.05 8.87
N PRO A 263 24.34 -2.88 9.85
CA PRO A 263 25.43 -3.83 9.66
C PRO A 263 25.09 -4.81 8.53
N ARG A 264 25.94 -4.90 7.51
CA ARG A 264 25.69 -5.74 6.32
C ARG A 264 25.69 -7.22 6.71
N ARG A 265 24.55 -7.89 6.53
CA ARG A 265 24.48 -9.35 6.63
C ARG A 265 25.13 -10.00 5.40
N SER A 266 26.26 -10.69 5.59
CA SER A 266 26.79 -11.59 4.58
C SER A 266 26.78 -13.03 5.10
N ARG A 267 26.20 -13.96 4.33
CA ARG A 267 26.30 -15.41 4.55
C ARG A 267 27.67 -15.98 4.10
N TRP A 268 28.53 -15.13 3.56
CA TRP A 268 29.88 -15.46 3.08
C TRP A 268 30.92 -14.71 3.92
N PRO A 269 32.18 -15.19 4.03
CA PRO A 269 33.24 -14.54 4.77
C PRO A 269 33.76 -13.32 3.99
N ARG A 270 32.93 -12.28 3.89
CA ARG A 270 33.32 -10.95 3.44
C ARG A 270 33.59 -10.09 4.68
N PRO A 271 34.49 -9.09 4.59
CA PRO A 271 34.73 -8.18 5.69
C PRO A 271 33.42 -7.49 6.11
N PRO A 272 33.26 -7.15 7.41
CA PRO A 272 32.10 -6.44 7.90
C PRO A 272 31.93 -5.14 7.11
N GLY A 273 30.77 -4.98 6.49
CA GLY A 273 30.38 -3.77 5.76
C GLY A 273 29.21 -3.08 6.45
N GLN A 274 28.98 -1.82 6.11
CA GLN A 274 27.73 -1.13 6.44
C GLN A 274 26.90 -1.02 5.17
N GLU A 275 25.62 -1.31 5.28
CA GLU A 275 24.63 -1.04 4.25
C GLU A 275 23.86 0.23 4.64
N THR A 276 23.65 1.10 3.66
CA THR A 276 22.89 2.33 3.84
C THR A 276 21.48 2.13 3.30
N LEU A 277 20.48 2.37 4.14
CA LEU A 277 19.07 2.36 3.79
C LEU A 277 18.53 3.79 3.85
N THR A 278 17.74 4.20 2.88
CA THR A 278 17.01 5.47 2.91
C THR A 278 15.53 5.20 3.10
N ARG A 279 14.92 5.86 4.07
CA ARG A 279 13.48 5.78 4.36
C ARG A 279 12.84 7.15 4.35
N VAL A 280 11.67 7.24 3.73
CA VAL A 280 10.81 8.43 3.79
C VAL A 280 9.63 8.09 4.67
N VAL A 281 9.44 8.85 5.73
CA VAL A 281 8.40 8.63 6.74
C VAL A 281 7.47 9.85 6.73
N ASP A 282 6.16 9.64 6.73
CA ASP A 282 5.23 10.74 6.94
C ASP A 282 5.20 11.17 8.42
N ARG A 283 4.58 12.33 8.70
CA ARG A 283 4.51 12.84 10.07
C ARG A 283 3.70 11.94 11.02
N ALA A 284 2.90 11.01 10.52
CA ALA A 284 2.21 10.00 11.33
C ALA A 284 3.05 8.76 11.64
N GLY A 285 4.27 8.66 11.10
CA GLY A 285 5.18 7.56 11.33
C GLY A 285 5.03 6.39 10.35
N THR A 286 4.28 6.55 9.27
CA THR A 286 4.19 5.54 8.21
C THR A 286 5.38 5.68 7.27
N ILE A 287 6.08 4.57 7.03
CA ILE A 287 7.16 4.52 6.03
C ILE A 287 6.51 4.49 4.64
N ARG A 288 6.72 5.55 3.87
CA ARG A 288 6.17 5.76 2.52
C ARG A 288 7.11 5.29 1.41
N LEU A 289 8.42 5.23 1.69
CA LEU A 289 9.45 4.74 0.78
C LEU A 289 10.58 4.10 1.60
N SER A 290 11.13 3.00 1.12
CA SER A 290 12.33 2.36 1.67
C SER A 290 13.21 1.86 0.52
N ARG A 291 14.47 2.27 0.50
CA ARG A 291 15.42 1.94 -0.57
C ARG A 291 16.80 1.61 -0.03
N ARG A 292 17.38 0.49 -0.45
CA ARG A 292 18.75 0.07 -0.10
C ARG A 292 19.77 0.67 -1.07
N GLY A 293 20.95 1.02 -0.56
CA GLY A 293 22.04 1.56 -1.38
C GLY A 293 21.75 2.92 -2.02
N ALA A 294 20.77 3.66 -1.49
CA ALA A 294 20.37 4.93 -2.05
C ALA A 294 21.31 6.06 -1.65
N ARG A 295 21.49 7.05 -2.53
CA ARG A 295 22.07 8.36 -2.18
C ARG A 295 20.97 9.41 -2.20
N VAL A 296 21.06 10.35 -1.27
CA VAL A 296 20.09 11.43 -1.12
C VAL A 296 20.76 12.76 -1.44
N LEU A 297 20.14 13.53 -2.32
CA LEU A 297 20.42 14.95 -2.51
C LEU A 297 19.36 15.75 -1.77
N ALA A 298 19.76 16.48 -0.73
CA ALA A 298 18.92 17.51 -0.11
C ALA A 298 19.13 18.84 -0.84
N SER A 299 18.05 19.47 -1.31
CA SER A 299 18.10 20.73 -2.04
C SER A 299 16.82 21.55 -1.79
N THR A 300 16.70 22.68 -2.48
CA THR A 300 15.47 23.49 -2.49
C THR A 300 14.98 23.71 -3.91
N VAL A 301 13.72 24.10 -4.08
CA VAL A 301 13.13 24.43 -5.39
C VAL A 301 14.00 25.42 -6.18
N GLY A 302 14.54 26.45 -5.54
CA GLY A 302 15.38 27.46 -6.20
C GLY A 302 16.82 27.04 -6.51
N ALA A 303 17.27 25.90 -5.98
CA ALA A 303 18.65 25.42 -6.13
C ALA A 303 18.75 24.09 -6.91
N VAL A 304 17.65 23.34 -7.00
CA VAL A 304 17.67 21.96 -7.51
C VAL A 304 18.23 21.84 -8.91
N GLU A 305 17.85 22.75 -9.81
CA GLU A 305 18.31 22.78 -11.21
C GLU A 305 19.83 22.82 -11.34
N ARG A 306 20.52 23.55 -10.45
CA ARG A 306 22.00 23.61 -10.43
C ARG A 306 22.64 22.41 -9.75
N SER A 307 21.88 21.65 -8.97
CA SER A 307 22.38 20.52 -8.16
C SER A 307 22.10 19.15 -8.76
N ILE A 308 21.19 19.03 -9.73
CA ILE A 308 20.84 17.76 -10.39
C ILE A 308 22.05 17.20 -11.14
N ASP A 309 22.65 17.97 -12.04
CA ASP A 309 23.76 17.48 -12.87
C ASP A 309 24.96 17.03 -12.03
N PRO A 310 25.46 17.81 -11.05
CA PRO A 310 26.52 17.34 -10.16
C PRO A 310 26.17 16.07 -9.36
N PHE A 311 24.90 15.93 -8.97
CA PHE A 311 24.44 14.76 -8.23
C PHE A 311 24.42 13.50 -9.10
N LEU A 312 23.93 13.61 -10.33
CA LEU A 312 23.96 12.53 -11.32
C LEU A 312 25.39 12.22 -11.75
N ASP A 313 26.24 13.24 -11.86
CA ASP A 313 27.62 13.09 -12.28
C ASP A 313 28.45 12.28 -11.29
N GLY A 314 28.17 12.46 -10.00
CA GLY A 314 28.80 11.70 -8.94
C GLY A 314 28.34 10.24 -8.88
N TRP A 315 27.38 9.79 -9.69
CA TRP A 315 26.90 8.41 -9.67
C TRP A 315 27.84 7.48 -10.47
N PRO A 316 28.27 6.32 -9.92
CA PRO A 316 29.17 5.43 -10.62
C PRO A 316 28.49 4.82 -11.85
N SER A 317 28.95 5.16 -13.05
CA SER A 317 28.54 4.48 -14.28
C SER A 317 29.12 3.06 -14.30
N HIS A 318 28.27 2.05 -14.18
CA HIS A 318 28.68 0.66 -14.40
C HIS A 318 28.00 0.17 -15.68
N GLY A 319 28.74 0.13 -16.79
CA GLY A 319 28.28 -0.45 -18.04
C GLY A 319 29.16 -0.06 -19.24
N ASP A 320 29.48 -1.05 -20.09
CA ASP A 320 30.26 -0.88 -21.32
C ASP A 320 29.49 -0.17 -22.45
N LEU A 321 28.20 0.16 -22.22
CA LEU A 321 27.27 0.71 -23.23
C LEU A 321 26.87 2.18 -22.99
N GLY A 322 27.55 2.87 -22.07
CA GLY A 322 27.33 4.28 -21.78
C GLY A 322 26.82 4.54 -20.36
N ARG A 323 26.41 5.79 -20.11
CA ARG A 323 26.04 6.28 -18.78
C ARG A 323 24.61 5.85 -18.43
N GLU A 324 24.45 4.71 -17.75
CA GLU A 324 23.16 4.32 -17.18
C GLU A 324 22.80 5.23 -16.01
N LEU A 325 21.59 5.80 -16.07
CA LEU A 325 21.08 6.65 -14.99
C LEU A 325 20.57 5.81 -13.83
N PRO A 326 20.80 6.26 -12.58
CA PRO A 326 20.15 5.64 -11.43
C PRO A 326 18.63 5.75 -11.53
N ALA A 327 17.93 4.86 -10.83
CA ALA A 327 16.52 5.05 -10.54
C ALA A 327 16.39 6.21 -9.56
N VAL A 328 15.65 7.27 -9.93
CA VAL A 328 15.52 8.49 -9.12
C VAL A 328 14.08 8.64 -8.64
N VAL A 329 13.91 8.98 -7.37
CA VAL A 329 12.63 9.35 -6.77
C VAL A 329 12.74 10.77 -6.21
N LEU A 330 11.77 11.63 -6.52
CA LEU A 330 11.66 12.98 -5.99
C LEU A 330 10.70 13.01 -4.80
N VAL A 331 11.15 13.60 -3.69
CA VAL A 331 10.34 13.87 -2.49
C VAL A 331 10.18 15.38 -2.34
N LEU A 332 8.94 15.86 -2.32
CA LEU A 332 8.61 17.29 -2.33
C LEU A 332 7.23 17.53 -1.71
N GLY A 333 7.14 18.44 -0.74
CA GLY A 333 5.90 18.67 0.00
C GLY A 333 5.39 17.37 0.63
N ASN A 334 4.23 16.88 0.22
CA ASN A 334 3.67 15.59 0.63
C ASN A 334 3.77 14.49 -0.45
N ARG A 335 4.51 14.74 -1.53
CA ARG A 335 4.56 13.92 -2.73
C ARG A 335 5.85 13.12 -2.80
N ILE A 336 5.72 11.89 -3.30
CA ILE A 336 6.83 11.03 -3.72
C ILE A 336 6.56 10.71 -5.18
N VAL A 337 7.42 11.19 -6.08
CA VAL A 337 7.29 11.04 -7.53
C VAL A 337 8.39 10.12 -8.01
N ASP A 338 8.00 8.96 -8.55
CA ASP A 338 8.95 8.02 -9.13
C ASP A 338 9.36 8.48 -10.54
N LEU A 339 10.65 8.75 -10.72
CA LEU A 339 11.27 9.15 -11.98
C LEU A 339 12.24 8.07 -12.49
N SER A 340 12.14 6.86 -11.95
CA SER A 340 13.05 5.76 -12.24
C SER A 340 12.98 5.28 -13.68
N GLY A 341 11.89 5.54 -14.43
CA GLY A 341 11.73 5.16 -15.84
C GLY A 341 12.41 6.06 -16.86
N VAL A 342 13.07 7.16 -16.44
CA VAL A 342 13.58 8.17 -17.36
C VAL A 342 14.88 7.70 -18.05
N ALA A 343 15.00 7.97 -19.35
CA ALA A 343 16.09 7.44 -20.18
C ALA A 343 17.37 8.30 -20.20
N ASN A 344 17.29 9.62 -20.01
CA ASN A 344 18.45 10.52 -20.06
C ASN A 344 18.35 11.66 -19.03
N ALA A 345 19.50 12.28 -18.71
CA ALA A 345 19.62 13.25 -17.63
C ALA A 345 18.83 14.54 -17.91
N GLY A 346 18.82 15.00 -19.16
CA GLY A 346 18.08 16.19 -19.57
C GLY A 346 16.57 16.02 -19.40
N HIS A 347 16.02 14.85 -19.75
CA HIS A 347 14.60 14.53 -19.52
C HIS A 347 14.28 14.44 -18.03
N LEU A 348 15.20 13.90 -17.21
CA LEU A 348 15.02 13.84 -15.76
C LEU A 348 14.94 15.26 -15.18
N ALA A 349 15.89 16.13 -15.55
CA ALA A 349 15.91 17.51 -15.11
C ALA A 349 14.63 18.26 -15.53
N ALA A 350 14.18 18.10 -16.77
CA ALA A 350 12.95 18.70 -17.26
C ALA A 350 11.71 18.25 -16.46
N LEU A 351 11.63 16.97 -16.11
CA LEU A 351 10.54 16.44 -15.27
C LEU A 351 10.60 16.98 -13.85
N VAL A 352 11.79 17.08 -13.23
CA VAL A 352 11.93 17.68 -11.91
C VAL A 352 11.50 19.15 -11.92
N VAL A 353 11.92 19.93 -12.93
CA VAL A 353 11.51 21.33 -13.11
C VAL A 353 9.99 21.45 -13.26
N ALA A 354 9.36 20.57 -14.03
CA ALA A 354 7.91 20.53 -14.13
C ALA A 354 7.24 20.22 -12.78
N GLN A 355 7.85 19.41 -11.89
CA GLN A 355 7.25 19.07 -10.60
C GLN A 355 7.28 20.20 -9.57
N ILE A 356 8.27 21.09 -9.66
CA ILE A 356 8.50 22.20 -8.72
C ILE A 356 7.90 23.54 -9.18
N GLU A 357 7.33 23.60 -10.39
CA GLU A 357 6.77 24.83 -10.92
C GLU A 357 5.66 25.41 -10.05
N GLY A 358 5.75 26.72 -9.75
CA GLY A 358 4.78 27.43 -8.94
C GLY A 358 4.96 27.25 -7.43
N LEU A 359 5.99 26.53 -6.99
CA LEU A 359 6.35 26.37 -5.58
C LEU A 359 7.34 27.45 -5.12
N PRO A 360 7.34 27.80 -3.83
CA PRO A 360 8.26 28.79 -3.29
C PRO A 360 9.72 28.29 -3.33
N ALA A 361 10.65 29.18 -3.67
CA ALA A 361 12.05 28.83 -3.94
C ALA A 361 12.79 28.22 -2.73
N ASN A 362 12.32 28.48 -1.51
CA ASN A 362 12.87 27.94 -0.27
C ASN A 362 12.25 26.59 0.14
N GLU A 363 11.28 26.07 -0.62
CA GLU A 363 10.67 24.78 -0.29
C GLU A 363 11.72 23.66 -0.41
N PRO A 364 11.93 22.86 0.65
CA PRO A 364 12.88 21.76 0.64
C PRO A 364 12.37 20.62 -0.24
N LEU A 365 13.31 19.98 -0.93
CA LEU A 365 13.06 18.78 -1.72
C LEU A 365 14.24 17.82 -1.62
N PHE A 366 13.99 16.55 -1.91
CA PHE A 366 15.01 15.51 -1.89
C PHE A 366 14.96 14.66 -3.15
N LEU A 367 16.10 14.39 -3.76
CA LEU A 367 16.25 13.36 -4.79
C LEU A 367 16.89 12.13 -4.17
N ILE A 368 16.24 10.98 -4.31
CA ILE A 368 16.71 9.70 -3.82
C ILE A 368 17.09 8.87 -5.04
N ALA A 369 18.38 8.62 -5.24
CA ALA A 369 18.90 7.85 -6.35
C ALA A 369 19.34 6.46 -5.88
N THR A 370 18.91 5.41 -6.57
CA THR A 370 19.32 4.02 -6.35
C THR A 370 19.94 3.41 -7.60
N PRO A 371 20.82 2.40 -7.45
CA PRO A 371 21.28 1.62 -8.59
C PRO A 371 20.08 0.95 -9.27
N ARG A 372 20.09 0.87 -10.61
CA ARG A 372 19.18 -0.05 -11.31
C ARG A 372 19.77 -1.46 -11.19
N THR A 373 18.99 -2.39 -10.67
CA THR A 373 19.34 -3.82 -10.57
C THR A 373 18.96 -4.60 -11.80
#